data_AF-A0A3B1JGZ3-F1
#
_entry.id   AF-A0A3B1JGZ3-F1
#
_cell.length_a   1.000
_cell.length_b   1.000
_cell.length_c   1.000
_cell.angle_alpha   90.00
_cell.angle_beta   90.00
_cell.angle_gamma   90.00
#
_symmetry.space_group_name_H-M   'P 1'
#
loop_
_entity.id
_entity.type
_entity.pdbx_description
1 polymer ?
#
loop_
_entity_poly.entity_id
_entity_poly.type
_entity_poly.pdbx_seq_one_letter_code
_entity_poly.pdbx_strand_id
1 'polypeptide(L)' 'MSAKVRLKKLEQLLLDGHQKNASSLSVETLLDILICLYNECSSSPLKREKHVTEFLEWGELLSAGLCVMMMAIDCISP' A
#
# COMPACT_ATOMS: atom_id res chain seq x y z
N MET A 1 5.23 -26.71 -11.05
CA MET A 1 5.63 -25.34 -11.43
C MET A 1 6.62 -24.82 -10.38
N SER A 2 7.84 -24.43 -10.76
CA SER A 2 8.88 -23.99 -9.80
C SER A 2 8.55 -22.63 -9.16
N ALA A 3 9.08 -22.35 -7.97
CA ALA A 3 8.97 -21.05 -7.29
C ALA A 3 9.40 -19.89 -8.19
N LYS A 4 10.48 -20.06 -8.98
CA LYS A 4 10.96 -19.04 -9.93
C LYS A 4 9.91 -18.68 -10.99
N VAL A 5 9.17 -19.67 -11.48
CA VAL A 5 8.13 -19.46 -12.50
C VAL A 5 6.92 -18.74 -11.88
N ARG A 6 6.56 -19.07 -10.64
CA ARG A 6 5.49 -18.38 -9.90
C ARG A 6 5.81 -16.91 -9.63
N LEU A 7 7.05 -16.60 -9.22
CA LEU A 7 7.48 -15.21 -8.99
C LEU A 7 7.41 -14.39 -10.27
N LYS A 8 7.86 -14.93 -11.41
CA LYS A 8 7.73 -14.25 -12.70
C LYS A 8 6.27 -13.98 -13.09
N LYS A 9 5.36 -14.91 -12.80
CA LYS A 9 3.92 -14.68 -13.05
C LYS A 9 3.36 -13.56 -12.18
N LEU A 10 3.75 -13.50 -10.90
CA LEU A 10 3.31 -12.44 -10.00
C LEU A 10 3.80 -11.06 -10.46
N GLU A 11 5.07 -10.97 -10.87
CA GLU A 11 5.65 -9.75 -11.43
C GLU A 11 4.90 -9.28 -12.67
N GLN A 12 4.56 -10.19 -13.59
CA GLN A 12 3.77 -9.84 -14.78
C GLN A 12 2.36 -9.36 -14.42
N LEU A 13 1.70 -9.94 -13.41
CA LEU A 13 0.39 -9.47 -12.97
C LEU A 13 0.42 -8.04 -12.42
N LEU A 14 1.50 -7.65 -11.73
CA LEU A 14 1.71 -6.28 -11.27
C LEU A 14 1.97 -5.31 -12.43
N LEU A 15 2.75 -5.73 -13.43
CA LEU A 15 3.08 -4.91 -14.60
C LEU A 15 1.91 -4.73 -15.58
N ASP A 16 1.07 -5.75 -15.75
CA ASP A 16 -0.09 -5.69 -16.65
C ASP A 16 -1.21 -4.78 -16.11
N GLY A 17 -1.26 -4.59 -14.79
CA GLY A 17 -2.17 -3.69 -14.11
C GLY A 17 -3.65 -4.08 -14.20
N HIS A 18 -4.50 -3.25 -13.56
CA HIS A 18 -5.94 -3.52 -13.41
C HIS A 18 -6.69 -3.60 -14.73
N GLN A 19 -6.23 -2.86 -15.75
CA GLN A 19 -6.88 -2.79 -17.08
C GLN A 19 -6.90 -4.14 -17.81
N LYS A 20 -5.91 -5.02 -17.58
CA LYS A 20 -5.82 -6.32 -18.24
C LYS A 20 -6.25 -7.49 -17.34
N ASN A 21 -6.24 -7.29 -16.03
CA ASN A 21 -6.58 -8.31 -15.05
C ASN A 21 -7.44 -7.68 -13.94
N ALA A 22 -8.75 -7.90 -13.98
CA ALA A 22 -9.70 -7.37 -12.99
C ALA A 22 -9.42 -7.80 -11.54
N SER A 23 -8.65 -8.87 -11.34
CA SER A 23 -8.22 -9.35 -10.01
C SER A 23 -6.90 -8.74 -9.53
N SER A 24 -6.24 -7.89 -10.32
CA SER A 24 -5.02 -7.19 -9.90
C SER A 24 -5.37 -5.87 -9.22
N LEU A 25 -4.58 -5.46 -8.22
CA LEU A 25 -4.76 -4.18 -7.53
C LEU A 25 -3.84 -3.14 -8.17
N SER A 26 -4.33 -1.90 -8.34
CA SER A 26 -3.46 -0.79 -8.73
C SER A 26 -2.51 -0.44 -7.59
N VAL A 27 -1.43 0.27 -7.91
CA VAL A 27 -0.51 0.79 -6.89
C VAL A 27 -1.25 1.76 -5.96
N GLU A 28 -2.16 2.59 -6.50
CA GLU A 28 -3.01 3.48 -5.72
C GLU A 28 -3.84 2.71 -4.68
N THR A 29 -4.53 1.65 -5.09
CA THR A 29 -5.32 0.84 -4.14
C THR A 29 -4.46 0.16 -3.08
N LEU A 30 -3.24 -0.27 -3.42
CA LEU A 30 -2.31 -0.83 -2.44
C LEU A 30 -1.85 0.24 -1.42
N LEU A 31 -1.66 1.47 -1.86
CA LEU A 31 -1.33 2.61 -1.00
C LEU A 31 -2.50 2.99 -0.10
N ASP A 32 -3.73 3.01 -0.64
CA ASP A 32 -4.95 3.24 0.14
C ASP A 32 -5.10 2.21 1.26
N ILE A 33 -4.88 0.94 0.95
CA ILE A 33 -4.91 -0.14 1.94
C ILE A 33 -3.84 0.06 3.02
N LEU A 34 -2.63 0.45 2.64
CA LEU A 34 -1.54 0.70 3.58
C LEU A 34 -1.87 1.86 4.54
N ILE A 35 -2.40 2.96 4.00
CA ILE A 35 -2.82 4.14 4.78
C ILE A 35 -3.98 3.77 5.71
N CYS A 36 -4.97 3.05 5.20
CA CYS A 36 -6.11 2.57 5.98
C CYS A 36 -5.65 1.71 7.17
N LEU A 37 -4.77 0.73 6.92
CA LEU A 37 -4.19 -0.12 7.96
C LEU A 37 -3.41 0.70 9.00
N TYR A 38 -2.62 1.67 8.56
CA TYR A 38 -1.89 2.57 9.45
C TYR A 38 -2.83 3.33 10.39
N ASN A 39 -3.90 3.91 9.84
CA ASN A 39 -4.88 4.68 10.61
C ASN A 39 -5.65 3.82 11.63
N GLU A 40 -6.04 2.60 11.25
CA GLU A 40 -6.69 1.65 12.15
C GLU A 40 -5.75 1.18 13.27
N CYS A 41 -4.49 0.90 12.95
CA CYS A 41 -3.48 0.51 13.93
C CYS A 41 -3.17 1.66 14.91
N SER A 42 -3.09 2.90 14.45
CA SER A 42 -2.77 4.08 15.28
C SER A 42 -3.94 4.50 16.19
N SER A 43 -5.17 4.26 15.74
CA SER A 43 -6.39 4.61 16.47
C SER A 43 -6.85 3.52 17.44
N SER A 44 -6.44 2.27 17.23
CA SER A 44 -6.85 1.13 18.04
C SER A 44 -5.91 0.87 19.24
N PRO A 45 -6.33 0.02 20.20
CA PRO A 45 -5.45 -0.44 21.30
C PRO A 45 -4.21 -1.19 20.81
N LEU A 46 -4.21 -1.68 19.56
CA LEU A 46 -3.10 -2.43 18.96
C LEU A 46 -1.81 -1.62 18.92
N LYS A 47 -1.86 -0.28 18.93
CA LYS A 47 -0.67 0.58 18.97
C LYS A 47 0.28 0.34 20.16
N ARG A 48 -0.16 -0.39 21.19
CA ARG A 48 0.66 -0.78 22.35
C ARG A 48 1.43 -2.08 22.14
N GLU A 49 1.08 -2.85 21.12
CA GLU A 49 1.80 -4.07 20.75
C GLU A 49 3.12 -3.69 20.08
N LYS A 50 4.24 -4.24 20.57
CA LYS A 50 5.59 -3.87 20.14
C LYS A 50 5.74 -3.82 18.62
N HIS A 51 5.28 -4.85 17.92
CA HIS A 51 5.40 -4.94 16.46
C HIS A 51 4.53 -3.93 15.72
N VAL A 52 3.39 -3.54 16.30
CA VAL A 52 2.51 -2.52 15.73
C VAL A 52 3.11 -1.14 15.98
N THR A 53 3.66 -0.88 17.17
CA THR A 53 4.39 0.36 17.46
C THR A 53 5.57 0.53 16.50
N GLU A 54 6.39 -0.51 16.33
CA GLU A 54 7.47 -0.51 15.33
C GLU A 54 6.90 -0.21 13.94
N PHE A 55 5.87 -0.91 13.48
CA PHE A 55 5.22 -0.61 12.19
C PHE A 55 4.76 0.86 12.07
N LEU A 56 4.16 1.42 13.12
CA LEU A 56 3.66 2.81 13.12
C LEU A 56 4.79 3.85 13.08
N GLU A 57 5.92 3.59 13.73
CA GLU A 57 7.11 4.45 13.65
C GLU A 57 7.71 4.45 12.23
N TRP A 58 7.78 3.28 11.58
CA TRP A 58 8.21 3.18 10.19
C TRP A 58 7.21 3.84 9.22
N GLY A 59 5.92 3.70 9.49
CA GLY A 59 4.83 4.22 8.67
C GLY A 59 4.62 5.74 8.79
N GLU A 60 5.13 6.39 9.84
CA GLU A 60 4.99 7.85 10.03
C GLU A 60 5.68 8.63 8.90
N LEU A 61 6.86 8.19 8.47
CA LEU A 61 7.59 8.79 7.33
C LEU A 61 6.88 8.56 5.99
N LEU A 62 6.24 7.40 5.83
CA LEU A 62 5.49 7.05 4.63
C LEU A 62 4.18 7.82 4.55
N SER A 63 3.38 7.83 5.61
CA SER A 63 2.07 8.50 5.67
C SER A 63 2.20 10.02 5.49
N ALA A 64 3.20 10.65 6.12
CA ALA A 64 3.47 12.07 5.93
C ALA A 64 3.83 12.42 4.47
N GLY A 65 4.68 11.61 3.82
CA GLY A 65 5.06 11.83 2.42
C GLY A 65 3.92 11.53 1.43
N LEU A 66 3.16 10.45 1.66
CA LEU A 66 2.04 10.04 0.81
C LEU A 66 0.85 10.98 0.88
N CYS A 67 0.48 11.50 2.05
CA CYS A 67 -0.57 12.53 2.13
C CYS A 67 -0.24 13.76 1.28
N VAL A 68 1.02 14.20 1.29
CA VAL A 68 1.47 15.35 0.50
C VAL A 68 1.48 15.02 -1.01
N MET A 69 1.92 13.83 -1.39
CA MET A 69 1.91 13.40 -2.80
C MET A 69 0.49 13.14 -3.33
N MET A 70 -0.39 12.55 -2.53
CA MET A 70 -1.76 12.23 -2.93
C MET A 70 -2.61 13.50 -3.04
N MET A 71 -2.46 14.45 -2.10
CA MET A 71 -3.03 15.80 -2.26
C MET A 71 -2.51 16.49 -3.52
N ALA A 72 -1.24 16.29 -3.90
CA ALA A 72 -0.71 16.86 -5.13
C ALA A 72 -1.25 16.17 -6.40
N ILE A 73 -1.49 14.85 -6.36
CA ILE A 73 -2.07 14.08 -7.48
C ILE A 73 -3.56 14.43 -7.67
N ASP A 74 -4.33 14.54 -6.58
CA ASP A 74 -5.74 14.97 -6.62
C ASP A 74 -5.88 16.43 -7.07
N CYS A 75 -4.90 17.30 -6.79
CA CYS A 75 -4.88 18.68 -7.32
C CYS A 75 -4.50 18.77 -8.82
N ILE A 76 -3.94 17.71 -9.41
CA ILE A 76 -3.50 17.67 -10.81
C ILE A 76 -4.53 16.99 -11.73
N SER A 77 -5.44 16.18 -11.18
CA SER A 77 -6.57 15.64 -11.95
C SER A 77 -7.75 16.63 -11.93
N PRO A 78 -8.28 17.06 -13.10
CA PRO A 78 -9.39 18.00 -13.19
C PRO A 78 -10.74 17.43 -12.77
#